data_AF-W1XQE8-F1
#
_entry.id   AF-W1XQE8-F1
#
_cell.length_a   1.000
_cell.length_b   1.000
_cell.length_c   1.000
_cell.angle_alpha   90.00
_cell.angle_beta   90.00
_cell.angle_gamma   90.00
#
_symmetry.space_group_name_H-M   'P 1'
#
loop_
_entity.id
_entity.type
_entity.pdbx_description
1 polymer ?
#
loop_
_entity_poly.entity_id
_entity_poly.type
_entity_poly.pdbx_seq_one_letter_code
_entity_poly.pdbx_strand_id
1 'polypeptide(L)'
;LDFVTRSAKILSAFIGDEIPQEILEERVRAAFAFPAPVANVESDVGCLELFHGPTLAFKDFGGRFMAQMLTHIAGDKPVTILTA
;
A
#
# COMPACT_ATOMS: atom_id res chain seq x y z
N LEU A 1 -15.16 2.64 -6.30
CA LEU A 1 -13.94 3.26 -5.75
C LEU A 1 -12.77 2.77 -6.57
N ASP A 2 -11.88 3.66 -6.99
CA ASP A 2 -10.60 3.28 -7.60
C ASP A 2 -9.69 2.60 -6.57
N PHE A 3 -8.56 2.06 -7.04
CA PHE A 3 -7.65 1.26 -6.21
C PHE A 3 -7.11 2.03 -5.00
N VAL A 4 -6.72 3.30 -5.18
CA VAL A 4 -6.16 4.12 -4.11
C VAL A 4 -7.24 4.47 -3.09
N THR A 5 -8.36 5.03 -3.54
CA THR A 5 -9.46 5.45 -2.65
C THR A 5 -10.02 4.27 -1.84
N ARG A 6 -10.17 3.10 -2.48
CA ARG A 6 -10.61 1.87 -1.79
C ARG A 6 -9.59 1.43 -0.74
N SER A 7 -8.31 1.45 -1.08
CA SER A 7 -7.25 1.02 -0.17
C SER A 7 -7.13 1.93 1.04
N ALA A 8 -7.18 3.26 0.85
CA ALA A 8 -7.18 4.22 1.95
C ALA A 8 -8.37 4.01 2.89
N LYS A 9 -9.57 3.75 2.35
CA LYS A 9 -10.75 3.43 3.16
C LYS A 9 -10.59 2.15 3.99
N ILE A 10 -10.03 1.10 3.41
CA ILE A 10 -9.79 -0.16 4.13
C ILE A 10 -8.74 0.06 5.22
N LEU A 11 -7.61 0.68 4.89
CA LEU A 11 -6.53 0.93 5.84
C LEU A 11 -6.97 1.85 6.99
N SER A 12 -7.78 2.87 6.71
CA SER A 12 -8.34 3.77 7.73
C SER A 12 -9.16 3.01 8.77
N ALA A 13 -9.89 1.96 8.38
CA ALA A 13 -10.64 1.14 9.33
C ALA A 13 -9.75 0.35 10.31
N PHE A 14 -8.49 0.06 9.94
CA PHE A 14 -7.52 -0.61 10.82
C PHE A 14 -6.67 0.37 11.62
N ILE A 15 -6.31 1.51 11.04
CA ILE A 15 -5.48 2.55 11.67
C ILE A 15 -6.31 3.40 12.65
N GLY A 16 -7.61 3.56 12.40
CA GLY A 16 -8.46 4.45 13.18
C GLY A 16 -8.06 5.91 13.01
N ASP A 17 -8.09 6.66 14.10
CA ASP A 17 -7.86 8.11 14.12
C ASP A 17 -6.37 8.50 14.30
N GLU A 18 -5.46 7.52 14.28
CA GLU A 18 -4.02 7.76 14.46
C GLU A 18 -3.40 8.55 13.29
N ILE A 19 -3.95 8.42 12.08
CA ILE A 19 -3.50 9.13 10.89
C ILE A 19 -4.72 9.78 10.22
N PRO A 20 -4.73 11.11 9.99
CA PRO A 20 -5.81 11.78 9.27
C PRO A 20 -6.05 11.16 7.89
N GLN A 21 -7.33 11.01 7.50
CA GLN A 21 -7.71 10.34 6.26
C GLN A 21 -7.04 10.94 5.01
N GLU A 22 -6.92 12.27 4.95
CA GLU A 22 -6.28 12.99 3.84
C GLU A 22 -4.79 12.61 3.71
N ILE A 23 -4.09 12.54 4.84
CA ILE A 23 -2.68 12.13 4.89
C ILE A 23 -2.56 10.65 4.49
N LEU A 24 -3.44 9.79 5.00
CA LEU A 24 -3.42 8.36 4.65
C LEU A 24 -3.62 8.17 3.15
N GLU A 25 -4.56 8.89 2.53
CA GLU A 25 -4.80 8.79 1.09
C GLU A 25 -3.60 9.26 0.27
N GLU A 26 -2.96 10.37 0.65
CA GLU A 26 -1.72 10.85 0.00
C GLU A 26 -0.63 9.78 0.04
N ARG A 27 -0.42 9.15 1.20
CA ARG A 27 0.61 8.13 1.40
C ARG A 27 0.29 6.84 0.65
N VAL A 28 -0.97 6.41 0.62
CA VAL A 28 -1.42 5.26 -0.16
C VAL A 28 -1.22 5.51 -1.65
N ARG A 29 -1.52 6.73 -2.14
CA ARG A 29 -1.29 7.13 -3.53
C ARG A 29 0.19 7.06 -3.91
N ALA A 30 1.08 7.50 -3.02
CA ALA A 30 2.52 7.41 -3.22
C ALA A 30 3.05 5.96 -3.15
N ALA A 31 2.50 5.14 -2.26
CA ALA A 31 2.89 3.74 -2.10
C ALA A 31 2.45 2.90 -3.30
N PHE A 32 1.19 3.02 -3.72
CA PHE A 32 0.53 2.18 -4.73
C PHE A 32 0.53 2.84 -6.11
N ALA A 33 1.69 3.36 -6.51
CA ALA A 33 1.90 4.09 -7.77
C ALA A 33 2.05 3.17 -9.01
N PHE A 34 1.55 1.94 -8.94
CA PHE A 34 1.59 0.93 -9.99
C PHE A 34 0.30 0.11 -9.99
N PRO A 35 -0.08 -0.47 -11.14
CA PRO A 35 -1.35 -1.16 -11.26
C PRO A 35 -1.34 -2.52 -10.54
N ALA A 36 -2.53 -2.96 -10.13
CA ALA A 36 -2.80 -4.31 -9.64
C ALA A 36 -3.96 -4.91 -10.44
N PRO A 37 -3.77 -5.20 -11.74
CA PRO A 37 -4.83 -5.68 -12.62
C PRO A 37 -5.21 -7.12 -12.27
N VAL A 38 -6.46 -7.48 -12.57
CA VAL A 38 -6.91 -8.87 -12.57
C VAL A 38 -6.99 -9.30 -14.03
N ALA A 39 -6.01 -10.09 -14.49
CA ALA A 39 -5.97 -10.64 -15.83
C ALA A 39 -6.84 -11.90 -15.92
N ASN A 40 -7.65 -12.02 -16.96
CA ASN A 40 -8.41 -13.24 -17.22
C ASN A 40 -7.47 -14.34 -17.74
N VAL A 41 -7.51 -15.52 -17.13
CA VAL A 41 -6.71 -16.68 -17.54
C VAL A 41 -7.59 -17.67 -18.30
N GLU A 42 -8.67 -18.11 -17.66
CA GLU A 42 -9.68 -19.03 -18.21
C GLU A 42 -11.08 -18.66 -17.68
N SER A 43 -12.12 -19.38 -18.12
CA SER A 43 -13.48 -19.20 -17.56
C SER A 43 -13.43 -19.39 -16.05
N ASP A 44 -13.87 -18.39 -15.29
CA ASP A 44 -13.89 -18.39 -13.82
C ASP A 44 -12.49 -18.46 -13.16
N VAL A 45 -11.41 -18.17 -13.92
CA VAL A 45 -10.03 -18.13 -13.39
C VAL A 45 -9.38 -16.80 -13.76
N GLY A 46 -9.03 -16.02 -12.73
CA GLY A 46 -8.31 -14.75 -12.86
C GLY A 46 -6.97 -14.75 -12.13
N CYS A 47 -6.00 -14.00 -12.66
CA CYS A 47 -4.70 -13.75 -12.05
C CYS A 47 -4.65 -12.31 -11.55
N LEU A 48 -4.53 -12.12 -10.23
CA LEU A 48 -4.23 -10.80 -9.67
C LEU A 48 -2.72 -10.54 -9.77
N GLU A 49 -2.34 -9.64 -10.66
CA GLU A 49 -0.94 -9.35 -10.94
C GLU A 49 -0.40 -8.35 -9.92
N LEU A 50 0.38 -8.85 -8.96
CA LEU A 50 1.00 -8.05 -7.89
C LEU A 50 2.48 -7.75 -8.15
N PHE A 51 2.95 -7.83 -9.39
CA PHE A 51 4.37 -7.77 -9.74
C PHE A 51 4.73 -6.59 -10.68
N HIS A 52 3.88 -5.58 -10.77
CA HIS A 52 4.13 -4.37 -11.59
C HIS A 52 4.90 -3.27 -10.86
N GLY A 53 5.39 -3.56 -9.65
CA GLY A 53 6.22 -2.66 -8.86
C GLY A 53 7.71 -2.73 -9.23
N PRO A 54 8.53 -1.87 -8.62
CA PRO A 54 9.96 -1.73 -8.96
C PRO A 54 10.80 -2.99 -8.70
N THR A 55 10.38 -3.90 -7.80
CA THR A 55 11.11 -5.15 -7.53
C THR A 55 10.50 -6.36 -8.23
N LEU A 56 9.47 -6.14 -9.06
CA LEU A 56 8.73 -7.19 -9.76
C LEU A 56 8.12 -8.23 -8.82
N ALA A 57 7.79 -7.83 -7.59
CA ALA A 57 7.29 -8.73 -6.56
C ALA A 57 6.16 -8.10 -5.74
N PHE A 58 5.25 -8.94 -5.26
CA PHE A 58 4.12 -8.50 -4.42
C PHE A 58 4.53 -7.74 -3.15
N LYS A 59 5.77 -7.92 -2.69
CA LYS A 59 6.30 -7.23 -1.50
C LYS A 59 6.37 -5.72 -1.69
N ASP A 60 6.33 -5.22 -2.93
CA ASP A 60 6.32 -3.79 -3.22
C ASP A 60 5.14 -3.07 -2.57
N PHE A 61 3.95 -3.68 -2.49
CA PHE A 61 2.79 -3.03 -1.86
C PHE A 61 3.02 -2.80 -0.36
N GLY A 62 3.40 -3.84 0.38
CA GLY A 62 3.65 -3.75 1.82
C GLY A 62 4.87 -2.90 2.15
N GLY A 63 6.00 -3.14 1.47
CA GLY A 63 7.27 -2.46 1.73
C GLY A 63 7.18 -0.96 1.45
N ARG A 64 6.53 -0.56 0.35
CA ARG A 64 6.38 0.87 0.02
C ARG A 64 5.39 1.58 0.93
N PHE A 65 4.28 0.93 1.30
CA PHE A 65 3.36 1.51 2.28
C PHE A 65 4.04 1.71 3.63
N MET A 66 4.76 0.70 4.11
CA MET A 66 5.54 0.79 5.35
C MET A 66 6.57 1.93 5.28
N ALA A 67 7.31 2.08 4.18
CA ALA A 67 8.24 3.18 3.99
C ALA A 67 7.54 4.55 4.07
N GLN A 68 6.39 4.72 3.42
CA GLN A 68 5.61 5.95 3.50
C GLN A 68 5.13 6.28 4.92
N MET A 69 4.69 5.27 5.67
CA MET A 69 4.28 5.44 7.08
C MET A 69 5.47 5.78 7.98
N LEU A 70 6.60 5.09 7.82
CA LEU A 70 7.81 5.36 8.58
C LEU A 70 8.33 6.78 8.32
N THR A 71 8.34 7.25 7.06
CA THR A 71 8.71 8.64 6.74
C THR A 71 7.79 9.65 7.44
N HIS A 72 6.50 9.33 7.59
CA HIS A 72 5.56 10.21 8.28
C HIS A 72 5.78 10.23 9.81
N ILE A 73 6.07 9.08 10.42
CA ILE A 73 6.16 8.92 11.88
C ILE A 73 7.55 9.28 12.42
N ALA A 74 8.61 8.95 11.67
CA ALA A 74 9.99 9.02 12.16
C ALA A 74 10.53 10.45 12.27
N GLY A 75 10.14 11.35 11.36
CA GLY A 75 10.84 12.62 11.18
C GLY A 75 12.36 12.39 11.04
N ASP A 76 13.16 13.08 11.85
CA ASP A 76 14.63 12.93 11.89
C ASP A 76 15.13 11.91 12.93
N LYS A 77 14.23 11.14 13.56
CA LYS A 77 14.62 10.20 14.62
C LYS A 77 14.95 8.82 14.03
N PRO A 78 15.94 8.10 14.60
CA PRO A 78 16.20 6.71 14.23
C PRO A 78 14.96 5.84 14.45
N VAL A 79 14.65 4.99 13.47
CA VAL A 79 13.57 4.00 13.54
C VAL A 79 14.17 2.62 13.76
N THR A 80 13.67 1.89 14.74
CA THR A 80 13.95 0.47 14.92
C THR A 80 12.79 -0.35 14.37
N ILE A 81 13.05 -1.15 13.33
CA ILE A 81 12.07 -2.11 12.81
C ILE A 81 12.26 -3.42 13.57
N LEU A 82 11.23 -3.86 14.29
CA LEU A 82 11.20 -5.17 14.94
C LEU A 82 10.56 -6.18 13.98
N THR A 83 11.32 -7.22 13.62
CA THR A 83 10.86 -8.32 12.76
C THR A 83 11.07 -9.65 13.49
N ALA A 84 10.15 -10.59 13.34
CA ALA A 84 10.25 -11.95 13.87
C ALA A 84 10.60 -12.95 12.76
#